data_AF-R9IWR5-F1
#
_entry.id   AF-R9IWR5-F1
#
_cell.length_a   1.000
_cell.length_b   1.000
_cell.length_c   1.000
_cell.angle_alpha   90.00
_cell.angle_beta   90.00
_cell.angle_gamma   90.00
#
_symmetry.space_group_name_H-M   'P 1'
#
loop_
_entity.id
_entity.type
_entity.pdbx_description
1 polymer ?
#
loop_
_entity_poly.entity_id
_entity_poly.type
_entity_poly.pdbx_seq_one_letter_code
_entity_poly.pdbx_strand_id
1 'polypeptide(L)'
;MKKIKKVLSLLRINWRTMAEFEILYKFLSLCIFTPVFLGIFQGIMKITGYEYLTIENILSFLWNPLTLAALLVLLICMAVYAMIDIGAVIFLLDQSYQGEKADLTQTVRYAQRLSAADHFSIEASSITEKIVSDVHNGGKEIYGWTVNTEESINRMIDLNVDNIITDHVTLAKECIYLSKTSDVISEYVKWLWK
;
A
#
# COMPACT_ATOMS: atom_id res chain seq x y z
N MET A 1 13.82 29.33 8.19
CA MET A 1 12.74 29.81 9.09
C MET A 1 11.36 29.95 8.42
N LYS A 2 11.23 30.53 7.20
CA LYS A 2 9.90 30.70 6.53
C LYS A 2 9.15 29.37 6.28
N LYS A 3 9.86 28.30 5.91
CA LYS A 3 9.28 26.95 5.70
C LYS A 3 8.69 26.35 6.99
N ILE A 4 9.41 26.46 8.11
CA ILE A 4 8.96 25.95 9.42
C ILE A 4 7.69 26.67 9.88
N LYS A 5 7.60 28.00 9.71
CA LYS A 5 6.38 28.76 10.02
C LYS A 5 5.18 28.31 9.18
N LYS A 6 5.40 27.97 7.90
CA LYS A 6 4.36 27.43 7.02
C LYS A 6 3.88 26.06 7.51
N VAL A 7 4.79 25.14 7.86
CA VAL A 7 4.43 23.83 8.42
C VAL A 7 3.65 23.96 9.74
N LEU A 8 4.13 24.82 10.66
CA LEU A 8 3.41 25.11 11.91
C LEU A 8 2.02 25.70 11.67
N SER A 9 1.83 26.49 10.60
CA SER A 9 0.52 27.03 10.26
C SER A 9 -0.45 25.98 9.71
N LEU A 10 0.05 24.95 9.02
CA LEU A 10 -0.77 23.81 8.57
C LEU A 10 -1.24 22.99 9.75
N LEU A 11 -0.37 22.76 10.75
CA LEU A 11 -0.78 21.99 11.92
C LEU A 11 -1.82 22.71 12.78
N ARG A 12 -1.89 24.04 12.73
CA ARG A 12 -2.68 24.85 13.68
C ARG A 12 -4.19 24.60 13.63
N ILE A 13 -4.76 24.28 12.47
CA ILE A 13 -6.22 24.18 12.30
C ILE A 13 -6.76 22.89 12.91
N ASN A 14 -6.16 21.74 12.56
CA ASN A 14 -6.59 20.42 13.02
C ASN A 14 -5.69 19.80 14.10
N TRP A 15 -4.89 20.60 14.82
CA TRP A 15 -3.91 20.09 15.80
C TRP A 15 -4.53 19.21 16.89
N ARG A 16 -5.77 19.53 17.32
CA ARG A 16 -6.50 18.75 18.33
C ARG A 16 -6.91 17.40 17.79
N THR A 17 -7.62 17.35 16.67
CA THR A 17 -8.02 16.11 16.01
C THR A 17 -6.82 15.23 15.69
N MET A 18 -5.71 15.84 15.25
CA MET A 18 -4.45 15.14 15.00
C MET A 18 -3.86 14.54 16.28
N ALA A 19 -3.77 15.30 17.36
CA ALA A 19 -3.26 14.79 18.63
C ALA A 19 -4.16 13.71 19.24
N GLU A 20 -5.48 13.91 19.19
CA GLU A 20 -6.48 12.94 19.66
C GLU A 20 -6.40 11.64 18.87
N PHE A 21 -6.34 11.70 17.54
CA PHE A 21 -6.16 10.54 16.68
C PHE A 21 -4.86 9.80 17.01
N GLU A 22 -3.73 10.50 17.03
CA GLU A 22 -2.40 9.92 17.27
C GLU A 22 -2.30 9.24 18.64
N ILE A 23 -2.79 9.89 19.69
CA ILE A 23 -2.78 9.34 21.05
C ILE A 23 -3.70 8.12 21.10
N LEU A 24 -4.93 8.23 20.59
CA LEU A 24 -5.91 7.13 20.63
C LEU A 24 -5.43 5.93 19.81
N TYR A 25 -4.92 6.17 18.60
CA TYR A 25 -4.49 5.13 17.67
C TYR A 25 -3.25 4.40 18.19
N LYS A 26 -2.25 5.12 18.73
CA LYS A 26 -1.07 4.51 19.35
C LYS A 26 -1.40 3.78 20.65
N PHE A 27 -2.28 4.34 21.48
CA PHE A 27 -2.70 3.69 22.72
C PHE A 27 -3.46 2.39 22.43
N LEU A 28 -4.45 2.44 21.54
CA LEU A 28 -5.21 1.27 21.11
C LEU A 28 -4.28 0.20 20.52
N SER A 29 -3.34 0.63 19.68
CA SER A 29 -2.38 -0.27 19.04
C SER A 29 -1.42 -0.87 20.05
N LEU A 30 -0.90 -0.11 21.01
CA LEU A 30 -0.08 -0.66 22.09
C LEU A 30 -0.86 -1.71 22.91
N CYS A 31 -2.11 -1.41 23.27
CA CYS A 31 -2.97 -2.33 24.00
C CYS A 31 -3.30 -3.61 23.24
N ILE A 32 -3.29 -3.61 21.91
CA ILE A 32 -3.59 -4.79 21.08
C ILE A 32 -2.31 -5.53 20.67
N PHE A 33 -1.35 -4.83 20.08
CA PHE A 33 -0.13 -5.44 19.55
C PHE A 33 0.74 -6.05 20.63
N THR A 34 0.89 -5.42 21.80
CA THR A 34 1.73 -5.98 22.87
C THR A 34 1.25 -7.35 23.36
N PRO A 35 -0.01 -7.55 23.79
CA PRO A 35 -0.46 -8.86 24.24
C PRO A 35 -0.49 -9.90 23.11
N VAL A 36 -0.86 -9.49 21.88
CA VAL A 36 -0.83 -10.39 20.72
C VAL A 36 0.59 -10.85 20.41
N PHE A 37 1.55 -9.92 20.39
CA PHE A 37 2.96 -10.22 20.16
C PHE A 37 3.49 -11.18 21.23
N LEU A 38 3.27 -10.87 22.51
CA LEU A 38 3.72 -11.73 23.60
C LEU A 38 3.05 -13.10 23.56
N GLY A 39 1.76 -13.18 23.27
CA GLY A 39 1.02 -14.44 23.16
C GLY A 39 1.54 -15.33 22.02
N ILE A 40 1.77 -14.75 20.84
CA ILE A 40 2.37 -15.47 19.70
C ILE A 40 3.78 -15.95 20.07
N PHE A 41 4.60 -15.06 20.64
CA PHE A 41 5.98 -15.35 21.00
C PHE A 41 6.08 -16.49 22.03
N GLN A 42 5.28 -16.42 23.09
CA GLN A 42 5.19 -17.47 24.12
C GLN A 42 4.65 -18.80 23.54
N GLY A 43 3.68 -18.72 22.63
CA GLY A 43 3.14 -19.89 21.94
C GLY A 43 4.22 -20.61 21.12
N ILE A 44 5.01 -19.87 20.35
CA ILE A 44 6.11 -20.42 19.56
C ILE A 44 7.17 -21.04 20.48
N MET A 45 7.59 -20.32 21.53
CA MET A 45 8.55 -20.82 22.52
C MET A 45 8.11 -22.16 23.11
N LYS A 46 6.85 -22.27 23.53
CA LYS A 46 6.26 -23.51 24.06
C LYS A 46 6.27 -24.65 23.05
N ILE A 47 6.00 -24.37 21.76
CA ILE A 47 6.02 -25.37 20.68
C ILE A 47 7.46 -25.84 20.39
N THR A 48 8.41 -24.92 20.42
CA THR A 48 9.84 -25.20 20.16
C THR A 48 10.59 -25.78 21.37
N GLY A 49 9.97 -25.81 22.54
CA GLY A 49 10.58 -26.32 23.77
C GLY A 49 11.53 -25.35 24.48
N TYR A 50 11.50 -24.05 24.15
CA TYR A 50 12.28 -23.04 24.86
C TYR A 50 11.51 -22.52 26.08
N GLU A 51 12.11 -22.61 27.27
CA GLU A 51 11.57 -21.96 28.48
C GLU A 51 11.83 -20.44 28.48
N TYR A 52 13.00 -20.02 27.98
CA TYR A 52 13.39 -18.62 27.87
C TYR A 52 14.34 -18.40 26.69
N LEU A 53 14.32 -17.18 26.15
CA LEU A 53 15.22 -16.77 25.10
C LEU A 53 16.51 -16.21 25.71
N THR A 54 17.66 -16.76 25.33
CA THR A 54 18.99 -16.27 25.67
C THR A 54 19.74 -15.86 24.41
N ILE A 55 20.85 -15.13 24.58
CA ILE A 55 21.69 -14.75 23.43
C ILE A 55 22.31 -15.97 22.71
N GLU A 56 22.39 -17.12 23.38
CA GLU A 56 22.91 -18.37 22.82
C GLU A 56 21.88 -19.08 21.93
N ASN A 57 20.59 -19.00 22.28
CA ASN A 57 19.53 -19.70 21.58
C ASN A 57 18.71 -18.81 20.62
N ILE A 58 18.88 -17.49 20.68
CA ILE A 58 18.12 -16.52 19.87
C ILE A 58 18.27 -16.77 18.37
N LEU A 59 19.48 -17.10 17.89
CA LEU A 59 19.73 -17.38 16.48
C LEU A 59 18.99 -18.64 16.03
N SER A 60 19.03 -19.71 16.83
CA SER A 60 18.31 -20.96 16.56
C SER A 60 16.79 -20.76 16.59
N PHE A 61 16.29 -19.91 17.49
CA PHE A 61 14.88 -19.56 17.57
C PHE A 61 14.41 -18.75 16.35
N LEU A 62 15.20 -17.76 15.90
CA LEU A 62 14.87 -16.92 14.74
C LEU A 62 14.92 -17.71 13.43
N TRP A 63 15.80 -18.72 13.32
CA TRP A 63 15.85 -19.60 12.16
C TRP A 63 14.77 -20.69 12.15
N ASN A 64 13.95 -20.79 13.20
CA ASN A 64 12.81 -21.69 13.17
C ASN A 64 11.78 -21.18 12.13
N PRO A 65 11.30 -22.05 11.20
CA PRO A 65 10.38 -21.63 10.15
C PRO A 65 9.07 -21.04 10.69
N LEU A 66 8.60 -21.50 11.85
CA LEU A 66 7.40 -20.97 12.50
C LEU A 66 7.63 -19.55 13.02
N THR A 67 8.78 -19.31 13.66
CA THR A 67 9.18 -17.97 14.12
C THR A 67 9.28 -17.02 12.94
N LEU A 68 9.93 -17.43 11.85
CA LEU A 68 10.09 -16.61 10.67
C LEU A 68 8.74 -16.25 10.03
N ALA A 69 7.83 -17.22 9.90
CA ALA A 69 6.48 -17.00 9.39
C ALA A 69 5.69 -16.03 10.28
N ALA A 70 5.75 -16.19 11.61
CA ALA A 70 5.08 -15.29 12.56
C ALA A 70 5.65 -13.86 12.49
N LEU A 71 6.97 -13.72 12.39
CA LEU A 71 7.61 -12.41 12.22
C LEU A 71 7.25 -11.74 10.90
N LEU A 72 7.15 -12.51 9.80
CA LEU A 72 6.69 -12.00 8.50
C LEU A 72 5.25 -11.45 8.59
N VAL A 73 4.34 -12.22 9.20
CA VAL A 73 2.95 -11.79 9.42
C VAL A 73 2.90 -10.53 10.28
N LEU A 74 3.68 -10.49 11.37
CA LEU A 74 3.78 -9.31 12.22
C LEU A 74 4.27 -8.08 11.44
N LEU A 75 5.28 -8.24 10.58
CA LEU A 75 5.81 -7.18 9.73
C LEU A 75 4.74 -6.64 8.79
N ILE A 76 3.96 -7.52 8.15
CA ILE A 76 2.84 -7.13 7.28
C ILE A 76 1.79 -6.36 8.09
N CYS A 77 1.39 -6.84 9.27
CA CYS A 77 0.45 -6.14 10.14
C CYS A 77 0.96 -4.75 10.55
N MET A 78 2.24 -4.63 10.89
CA MET A 78 2.88 -3.36 11.24
C MET A 78 2.92 -2.40 10.05
N ALA A 79 3.17 -2.91 8.84
CA ALA A 79 3.14 -2.11 7.62
C ALA A 79 1.74 -1.56 7.33
N VAL A 80 0.69 -2.40 7.44
CA VAL A 80 -0.71 -1.95 7.30
C VAL A 80 -1.08 -0.92 8.37
N TYR A 81 -0.67 -1.14 9.62
CA TYR A 81 -0.86 -0.18 10.71
C TYR A 81 -0.23 1.19 10.37
N ALA A 82 1.01 1.19 9.89
CA ALA A 82 1.73 2.41 9.52
C ALA A 82 1.11 3.11 8.31
N MET A 83 0.59 2.36 7.32
CA MET A 83 -0.11 2.94 6.18
C MET A 83 -1.37 3.70 6.60
N ILE A 84 -2.16 3.15 7.52
CA ILE A 84 -3.35 3.83 8.07
C ILE A 84 -2.94 5.09 8.83
N ASP A 85 -1.89 5.02 9.66
CA ASP A 85 -1.37 6.16 10.42
C ASP A 85 -0.96 7.32 9.49
N ILE A 86 -0.12 7.01 8.50
CA ILE A 86 0.37 7.99 7.52
C ILE A 86 -0.80 8.57 6.72
N GLY A 87 -1.77 7.73 6.30
CA GLY A 87 -2.96 8.17 5.57
C GLY A 87 -3.83 9.15 6.36
N ALA A 88 -4.01 8.91 7.66
CA ALA A 88 -4.73 9.82 8.55
C ALA A 88 -4.02 11.16 8.70
N VAL A 89 -2.69 11.15 8.87
CA VAL A 89 -1.89 12.38 8.98
C VAL A 89 -1.94 13.18 7.68
N ILE A 90 -1.81 12.53 6.52
CA ILE A 90 -1.92 13.20 5.21
C ILE A 90 -3.28 13.88 5.06
N PHE A 91 -4.37 13.18 5.37
CA PHE A 91 -5.72 13.74 5.31
C PHE A 91 -5.87 14.99 6.18
N LEU A 92 -5.42 14.92 7.44
CA LEU A 92 -5.51 16.05 8.36
C LEU A 92 -4.69 17.25 7.90
N LEU A 93 -3.53 17.00 7.29
CA LEU A 93 -2.69 18.05 6.73
C LEU A 93 -3.33 18.68 5.48
N ASP A 94 -3.94 17.88 4.62
CA ASP A 94 -4.66 18.34 3.43
C ASP A 94 -5.89 19.21 3.83
N GLN A 95 -6.71 18.73 4.76
CA GLN A 95 -7.85 19.50 5.28
C GLN A 95 -7.40 20.80 5.94
N SER A 96 -6.30 20.77 6.68
CA SER A 96 -5.72 21.98 7.26
C SER A 96 -5.15 22.93 6.20
N TYR A 97 -4.64 22.42 5.09
CA TYR A 97 -4.19 23.24 3.96
C TYR A 97 -5.36 23.95 3.28
N GLN A 98 -6.50 23.27 3.14
CA GLN A 98 -7.75 23.82 2.59
C GLN A 98 -8.48 24.77 3.56
N GLY A 99 -8.05 24.83 4.82
CA GLY A 99 -8.68 25.65 5.85
C GLY A 99 -9.90 25.01 6.50
N GLU A 100 -10.16 23.73 6.22
CA GLU A 100 -11.30 22.98 6.72
C GLU A 100 -10.95 22.21 8.00
N LYS A 101 -11.96 21.97 8.83
CA LYS A 101 -11.83 21.15 10.04
C LYS A 101 -12.30 19.73 9.75
N ALA A 102 -11.46 18.77 10.11
CA ALA A 102 -11.77 17.35 9.99
C ALA A 102 -12.23 16.79 11.33
N ASP A 103 -13.22 15.90 11.27
CA ASP A 103 -13.62 15.08 12.41
C ASP A 103 -12.78 13.79 12.51
N LEU A 104 -12.70 13.22 13.71
CA LEU A 104 -12.00 11.96 13.96
C LEU A 104 -12.60 10.82 13.15
N THR A 105 -13.93 10.76 13.03
CA THR A 105 -14.63 9.72 12.27
C THR A 105 -14.28 9.77 10.79
N GLN A 106 -14.21 10.98 10.23
CA GLN A 106 -13.82 11.21 8.84
C GLN A 106 -12.37 10.79 8.61
N THR A 107 -11.48 11.16 9.55
CA THR A 107 -10.06 10.83 9.52
C THR A 107 -9.84 9.31 9.48
N VAL A 108 -10.45 8.58 10.41
CA VAL A 108 -10.35 7.11 10.46
C VAL A 108 -10.90 6.48 9.18
N ARG A 109 -12.06 6.94 8.68
CA ARG A 109 -12.67 6.41 7.46
C ARG A 109 -11.79 6.65 6.23
N TYR A 110 -11.22 7.84 6.11
CA TYR A 110 -10.34 8.21 4.99
C TYR A 110 -9.05 7.38 5.01
N ALA A 111 -8.46 7.22 6.19
CA ALA A 111 -7.26 6.41 6.39
C ALA A 111 -7.48 4.92 6.08
N GLN A 112 -8.57 4.33 6.58
CA GLN A 112 -8.92 2.92 6.33
C GLN A 112 -9.19 2.63 4.86
N ARG A 113 -9.74 3.60 4.11
CA ARG A 113 -9.98 3.47 2.66
C ARG A 113 -8.76 3.75 1.81
N LEU A 114 -7.60 4.04 2.43
CA LEU A 114 -6.39 4.48 1.76
C LEU A 114 -6.67 5.63 0.78
N SER A 115 -7.58 6.55 1.15
CA SER A 115 -8.01 7.63 0.26
C SER A 115 -6.90 8.64 -0.05
N ALA A 116 -5.83 8.66 0.74
CA ALA A 116 -4.61 9.42 0.47
C ALA A 116 -3.78 8.87 -0.70
N ALA A 117 -3.96 7.60 -1.06
CA ALA A 117 -3.23 6.97 -2.14
C ALA A 117 -3.98 7.13 -3.45
N ASP A 118 -3.39 7.84 -4.40
CA ASP A 118 -3.99 8.05 -5.72
C ASP A 118 -3.76 6.84 -6.65
N HIS A 119 -2.63 6.13 -6.47
CA HIS A 119 -2.18 5.07 -7.37
C HIS A 119 -1.47 3.94 -6.59
N PHE A 120 -1.55 2.70 -7.07
CA PHE A 120 -0.74 1.57 -6.59
C PHE A 120 0.35 1.23 -7.58
N SER A 121 1.58 1.00 -7.09
CA SER A 121 2.72 0.59 -7.92
C SER A 121 3.12 -0.84 -7.57
N ILE A 122 2.92 -1.77 -8.49
CA ILE A 122 3.08 -3.22 -8.28
C ILE A 122 4.02 -3.80 -9.34
N GLU A 123 4.80 -4.80 -8.94
CA GLU A 123 5.68 -5.52 -9.88
C GLU A 123 4.84 -6.23 -10.94
N ALA A 124 5.24 -6.09 -12.20
CA ALA A 124 4.45 -6.49 -13.36
C ALA A 124 3.95 -7.95 -13.31
N SER A 125 4.80 -8.88 -12.89
CA SER A 125 4.44 -10.31 -12.81
C SER A 125 3.39 -10.61 -11.75
N SER A 126 3.27 -9.75 -10.73
CA SER A 126 2.31 -9.88 -9.63
C SER A 126 0.94 -9.26 -9.92
N ILE A 127 0.81 -8.45 -10.99
CA ILE A 127 -0.47 -7.81 -11.35
C ILE A 127 -1.40 -8.86 -11.99
N THR A 128 -2.66 -8.86 -11.56
CA THR A 128 -3.72 -9.74 -12.09
C THR A 128 -4.96 -8.91 -12.44
N GLU A 129 -5.84 -9.43 -13.30
CA GLU A 129 -7.09 -8.76 -13.67
C GLU A 129 -7.96 -8.42 -12.45
N LYS A 130 -8.00 -9.34 -11.46
CA LYS A 130 -8.69 -9.09 -10.19
C LYS A 130 -8.09 -7.88 -9.45
N ILE A 131 -6.77 -7.79 -9.37
CA ILE A 131 -6.10 -6.67 -8.70
C ILE A 131 -6.41 -5.36 -9.44
N VAL A 132 -6.35 -5.35 -10.77
CA VAL A 132 -6.70 -4.17 -11.57
C VAL A 132 -8.14 -3.75 -11.31
N SER A 133 -9.08 -4.69 -11.38
CA SER A 133 -10.50 -4.40 -11.13
C SER A 133 -10.75 -3.89 -9.71
N ASP A 134 -10.15 -4.50 -8.68
CA ASP A 134 -10.28 -4.05 -7.29
C ASP A 134 -9.73 -2.63 -7.09
N VAL A 135 -8.60 -2.31 -7.73
CA VAL A 135 -7.97 -0.98 -7.67
C VAL A 135 -8.81 0.08 -8.38
N HIS A 136 -9.27 -0.21 -9.60
CA HIS A 136 -10.15 0.68 -10.37
C HIS A 136 -11.51 0.90 -9.69
N ASN A 137 -12.10 -0.14 -9.09
CA ASN A 137 -13.33 -0.03 -8.29
C ASN A 137 -13.14 0.86 -7.05
N GLY A 138 -11.90 0.95 -6.54
CA GLY A 138 -11.50 1.89 -5.51
C GLY A 138 -11.32 3.33 -5.98
N GLY A 139 -11.49 3.60 -7.28
CA GLY A 139 -11.25 4.90 -7.91
C GLY A 139 -9.76 5.28 -7.96
N LYS A 140 -8.87 4.28 -8.00
CA LYS A 140 -7.42 4.43 -7.96
C LYS A 140 -6.82 3.85 -9.23
N GLU A 141 -5.65 4.32 -9.59
CA GLU A 141 -4.89 3.82 -10.74
C GLU A 141 -3.88 2.73 -10.31
N ILE A 142 -3.45 1.90 -11.25
CA ILE A 142 -2.44 0.85 -11.06
C ILE A 142 -1.29 0.95 -12.05
N TYR A 143 -0.07 0.97 -11.52
CA TYR A 143 1.17 1.12 -12.27
C TYR A 143 2.01 -0.15 -12.17
N GLY A 144 2.40 -0.70 -13.31
CA GLY A 144 3.29 -1.86 -13.39
C GLY A 144 4.76 -1.44 -13.46
N TRP A 145 5.62 -1.97 -12.59
CA TRP A 145 7.07 -1.74 -12.63
C TRP A 145 7.91 -2.98 -12.97
N THR A 146 9.12 -2.75 -13.50
CA THR A 146 10.00 -3.77 -14.11
C THR A 146 9.41 -4.41 -15.37
N VAL A 147 8.70 -3.61 -16.17
CA VAL A 147 8.09 -4.04 -17.43
C VAL A 147 9.07 -3.83 -18.58
N ASN A 148 9.94 -4.81 -18.83
CA ASN A 148 11.12 -4.63 -19.71
C ASN A 148 11.09 -5.45 -21.01
N THR A 149 10.04 -6.23 -21.27
CA THR A 149 9.92 -7.07 -22.47
C THR A 149 8.63 -6.78 -23.21
N GLU A 150 8.59 -6.98 -24.53
CA GLU A 150 7.36 -6.84 -25.33
C GLU A 150 6.20 -7.67 -24.76
N GLU A 151 6.47 -8.90 -24.34
CA GLU A 151 5.46 -9.77 -23.68
C GLU A 151 4.90 -9.14 -22.40
N SER A 152 5.76 -8.64 -21.51
CA SER A 152 5.31 -7.98 -20.27
C SER A 152 4.56 -6.68 -20.54
N ILE A 153 4.99 -5.91 -21.55
CA ILE A 153 4.32 -4.67 -21.97
C ILE A 153 2.92 -4.98 -22.51
N ASN A 154 2.80 -5.92 -23.45
CA ASN A 154 1.53 -6.31 -24.04
C ASN A 154 0.59 -6.87 -22.97
N ARG A 155 1.10 -7.71 -22.05
CA ARG A 155 0.32 -8.19 -20.90
C ARG A 155 -0.19 -7.04 -20.03
N MET A 156 0.61 -6.01 -19.77
CA MET A 156 0.17 -4.84 -19.00
C MET A 156 -0.91 -4.04 -19.73
N ILE A 157 -0.79 -3.90 -21.05
CA ILE A 157 -1.81 -3.27 -21.91
C ILE A 157 -3.11 -4.09 -21.85
N ASP A 158 -3.03 -5.41 -22.01
CA ASP A 158 -4.19 -6.32 -21.98
C ASP A 158 -4.90 -6.32 -20.62
N LEU A 159 -4.14 -6.20 -19.53
CA LEU A 159 -4.67 -6.06 -18.18
C LEU A 159 -5.25 -4.67 -17.91
N ASN A 160 -5.16 -3.72 -18.86
CA ASN A 160 -5.64 -2.36 -18.75
C ASN A 160 -5.03 -1.60 -17.55
N VAL A 161 -3.72 -1.73 -17.32
CA VAL A 161 -3.03 -0.92 -16.31
C VAL A 161 -2.91 0.53 -16.77
N ASP A 162 -2.94 1.47 -15.83
CA ASP A 162 -2.94 2.90 -16.13
C ASP A 162 -1.55 3.42 -16.54
N ASN A 163 -0.48 2.78 -16.05
CA ASN A 163 0.88 3.19 -16.37
C ASN A 163 1.90 2.06 -16.32
N ILE A 164 3.01 2.23 -17.05
CA ILE A 164 4.10 1.27 -17.18
C ILE A 164 5.42 1.97 -16.83
N ILE A 165 6.16 1.42 -15.87
CA ILE A 165 7.51 1.82 -15.49
C ILE A 165 8.50 0.81 -16.08
N THR A 166 9.32 1.29 -17.02
CA THR A 166 10.19 0.47 -17.87
C THR A 166 11.56 1.11 -18.07
N ASP A 167 12.58 0.26 -18.21
CA ASP A 167 13.92 0.68 -18.67
C ASP A 167 13.97 0.87 -20.20
N HIS A 168 12.99 0.35 -20.94
CA HIS A 168 12.93 0.34 -22.40
C HIS A 168 11.77 1.18 -22.95
N VAL A 169 11.85 2.50 -22.73
CA VAL A 169 10.81 3.47 -23.10
C VAL A 169 10.42 3.41 -24.59
N THR A 170 11.37 3.21 -25.50
CA THR A 170 11.09 3.13 -26.95
C THR A 170 10.25 1.91 -27.29
N LEU A 171 10.63 0.74 -26.79
CA LEU A 171 9.89 -0.50 -26.99
C LEU A 171 8.46 -0.39 -26.43
N ALA A 172 8.30 0.18 -25.23
CA ALA A 172 6.98 0.38 -24.64
C ALA A 172 6.09 1.29 -25.49
N LYS A 173 6.64 2.40 -26.01
CA LYS A 173 5.89 3.29 -26.92
C LYS A 173 5.48 2.59 -28.21
N GLU A 174 6.34 1.77 -28.80
CA GLU A 174 6.04 0.99 -30.01
C GLU A 174 4.90 0.00 -29.74
N CYS A 175 4.97 -0.78 -28.65
CA CYS A 175 3.92 -1.74 -28.28
C CYS A 175 2.57 -1.07 -28.00
N ILE A 176 2.57 0.07 -27.27
CA ILE A 176 1.37 0.87 -27.00
C ILE A 176 0.78 1.45 -28.30
N TYR A 177 1.63 1.85 -29.25
CA TYR A 177 1.15 2.33 -30.55
C TYR A 177 0.53 1.20 -31.37
N LEU A 178 1.21 0.04 -31.44
CA LEU A 178 0.76 -1.11 -32.22
C LEU A 178 -0.55 -1.70 -31.69
N SER A 179 -0.71 -1.83 -30.37
CA SER A 179 -1.96 -2.31 -29.73
C SER A 179 -3.18 -1.47 -30.15
N LYS A 180 -3.07 -0.14 -30.11
CA LYS A 180 -4.13 0.78 -30.57
C LYS A 180 -4.49 0.60 -32.04
N THR A 181 -3.51 0.32 -32.90
CA THR A 181 -3.78 0.09 -34.34
C THR A 181 -4.42 -1.26 -34.63
N SER A 182 -4.06 -2.30 -33.86
CA SER A 182 -4.67 -3.62 -33.96
C SER A 182 -6.15 -3.60 -33.58
N ASP A 183 -6.52 -2.82 -32.55
CA ASP A 183 -7.91 -2.62 -32.16
C ASP A 183 -8.76 -2.02 -33.29
N VAL A 184 -8.25 -1.02 -34.00
CA VAL A 184 -8.96 -0.39 -35.12
C VAL A 184 -9.19 -1.37 -36.28
N ILE A 185 -8.19 -2.17 -36.63
CA ILE A 185 -8.32 -3.18 -37.70
C ILE A 185 -9.33 -4.25 -37.28
N SER A 186 -9.24 -4.75 -36.05
CA SER A 186 -10.14 -5.79 -35.56
C SER A 186 -11.59 -5.30 -35.41
N GLU A 187 -11.80 -4.04 -35.02
CA GLU A 187 -13.11 -3.40 -35.00
C GLU A 187 -13.70 -3.22 -36.41
N TYR A 188 -12.88 -2.80 -37.38
CA TYR A 188 -13.29 -2.67 -38.78
C TYR A 188 -13.64 -4.02 -39.43
N VAL A 189 -12.85 -5.08 -39.16
CA VAL A 189 -13.14 -6.44 -39.62
C VAL A 189 -14.44 -6.97 -39.00
N LYS A 190 -14.67 -6.73 -37.70
CA LYS A 190 -15.95 -7.09 -37.04
C LYS A 190 -17.14 -6.35 -37.65
N TRP A 191 -16.97 -5.08 -38.03
CA TRP A 191 -18.00 -4.29 -38.69
C TRP A 191 -18.34 -4.81 -40.10
N LEU A 192 -17.33 -5.22 -40.88
CA LEU A 192 -17.52 -5.78 -42.22
C LEU A 192 -18.21 -7.16 -42.25
N TRP A 193 -18.21 -7.89 -41.13
CA TRP A 193 -18.83 -9.20 -40.98
C TRP A 193 -20.17 -9.18 -40.24
N LYS A 194 -20.73 -7.98 -40.03
CA LYS A 194 -22.09 -7.77 -39.52
C LYS A 194 -23.03 -7.38 -40.66
#